data_AF-A0A8S8ZBZ9-F1
#
_entry.id   AF-A0A8S8ZBZ9-F1
#
_cell.length_a   1.000
_cell.length_b   1.000
_cell.length_c   1.000
_cell.angle_alpha   90.00
_cell.angle_beta   90.00
_cell.angle_gamma   90.00
#
_symmetry.space_group_name_H-M   'P 1'
#
loop_
_entity.id
_entity.type
_entity.pdbx_description
1 polymer ?
#
loop_
_entity_poly.entity_id
_entity_poly.type
_entity_poly.pdbx_seq_one_letter_code
_entity_poly.pdbx_strand_id
1 'polypeptide(L)'
;MALNAGFDDYRPYIFEAKHRYDYSIDDCLEFHDSIERVCGPPDARAPREASRGTRGSDSAAVGRRREEWWWRGHPRKASARALRGRRRLISGCSNVFQGMSPELGGMFDMLGERNSLDLESRKGKAPGGYQANLEKTRIPFIFMNAAGTHDNLSTMLHEAGHAFHSCYSSNLELIGDRNPPIEFAEVASMSMELMSQPQWSEFYGDEDARRAKLEDLEKIVCFLPWMATIDAFQHWVYANPGHTHEERSEQWLELRRRFGPRTDWSGFNELKETSWQSQLHLFQVPFYYIE
;
A
#
# COMPACT_ATOMS: atom_id res chain seq x y z
N MET A 1 -13.72 -19.15 16.25
CA MET A 1 -12.57 -18.68 17.05
C MET A 1 -13.00 -17.55 17.97
N ALA A 2 -13.46 -16.40 17.46
CA ALA A 2 -13.93 -15.28 18.28
C ALA A 2 -15.01 -15.67 19.32
N LEU A 3 -16.06 -16.39 18.91
CA LEU A 3 -17.08 -16.92 19.83
C LEU A 3 -16.49 -17.80 20.95
N ASN A 4 -15.49 -18.63 20.61
CA ASN A 4 -14.82 -19.49 21.60
C ASN A 4 -13.91 -18.70 22.55
N ALA A 5 -13.51 -17.49 22.16
CA ALA A 5 -12.75 -16.57 22.97
C ALA A 5 -13.65 -15.58 23.76
N GLY A 6 -14.98 -15.74 23.68
CA GLY A 6 -15.94 -14.94 24.44
C GLY A 6 -16.39 -13.64 23.77
N PHE A 7 -16.09 -13.45 22.48
CA PHE A 7 -16.53 -12.28 21.71
C PHE A 7 -17.80 -12.58 20.92
N ASP A 8 -18.65 -11.56 20.71
CA ASP A 8 -19.90 -11.68 19.94
C ASP A 8 -19.64 -11.91 18.44
N ASP A 9 -18.59 -11.28 17.89
CA ASP A 9 -18.15 -11.49 16.52
C ASP A 9 -16.63 -11.29 16.38
N TYR A 10 -16.11 -11.36 15.16
CA TYR A 10 -14.67 -11.32 14.90
C TYR A 10 -14.03 -9.93 15.06
N ARG A 11 -14.81 -8.84 14.98
CA ARG A 11 -14.31 -7.46 15.00
C ARG A 11 -13.69 -7.05 16.35
N PRO A 12 -14.34 -7.22 17.51
CA PRO A 12 -13.70 -6.91 18.79
C PRO A 12 -12.54 -7.87 19.09
N TYR A 13 -12.67 -9.15 18.69
CA TYR A 13 -11.59 -10.13 18.83
C TYR A 13 -10.31 -9.69 18.10
N ILE A 14 -10.43 -9.28 16.83
CA ILE A 14 -9.26 -8.92 16.02
C ILE A 14 -8.64 -7.59 16.43
N PHE A 15 -9.42 -6.66 16.99
CA PHE A 15 -8.89 -5.44 17.60
C PHE A 15 -8.02 -5.78 18.81
N GLU A 16 -8.50 -6.63 19.71
CA GLU A 16 -7.71 -7.07 20.86
C GLU A 16 -6.48 -7.89 20.44
N ALA A 17 -6.64 -8.81 19.49
CA ALA A 17 -5.55 -9.65 18.99
C ALA A 17 -4.46 -8.86 18.24
N LYS A 18 -4.80 -7.69 17.69
CA LYS A 18 -3.85 -6.74 17.07
C LYS A 18 -3.35 -5.66 18.03
N HIS A 19 -3.74 -5.72 19.30
CA HIS A 19 -3.39 -4.73 20.33
C HIS A 19 -3.85 -3.30 19.99
N ARG A 20 -5.03 -3.15 19.38
CA ARG A 20 -5.65 -1.87 19.06
C ARG A 20 -6.44 -1.36 20.26
N TYR A 21 -5.76 -0.61 21.12
CA TYR A 21 -6.34 -0.09 22.36
C TYR A 21 -6.62 1.43 22.32
N ASP A 22 -6.00 2.13 21.37
CA ASP A 22 -6.04 3.60 21.30
C ASP A 22 -7.12 4.13 20.35
N TYR A 23 -7.82 3.22 19.67
CA TYR A 23 -8.98 3.53 18.82
C TYR A 23 -9.93 2.33 18.74
N SER A 24 -11.17 2.62 18.41
CA SER A 24 -12.30 1.69 18.39
C SER A 24 -12.79 1.41 16.96
N ILE A 25 -13.71 0.45 16.85
CA ILE A 25 -14.43 0.19 15.59
C ILE A 25 -15.18 1.44 15.14
N ASP A 26 -15.79 2.19 16.07
CA ASP A 26 -16.55 3.40 15.74
C ASP A 26 -15.64 4.50 15.18
N ASP A 27 -14.39 4.61 15.67
CA ASP A 27 -13.40 5.53 15.12
C ASP A 27 -13.04 5.18 13.66
N CYS A 28 -12.93 3.89 13.31
CA CYS A 28 -12.74 3.47 11.91
C CYS A 28 -13.94 3.88 11.04
N LEU A 29 -15.17 3.68 11.54
CA LEU A 29 -16.39 4.04 10.82
C LEU A 29 -16.50 5.56 10.62
N GLU A 30 -16.19 6.35 11.65
CA GLU A 30 -16.11 7.82 11.53
C GLU A 30 -15.00 8.25 10.56
N PHE A 31 -13.88 7.54 10.53
CA PHE A 31 -12.80 7.81 9.59
C PHE A 31 -13.23 7.55 8.14
N HIS A 32 -14.00 6.48 7.88
CA HIS A 32 -14.62 6.24 6.58
C HIS A 32 -15.53 7.39 6.14
N ASP A 33 -16.38 7.88 7.03
CA ASP A 33 -17.28 9.01 6.77
C ASP A 33 -16.48 10.29 6.48
N SER A 34 -15.38 10.49 7.21
CA SER A 34 -14.45 11.59 6.98
C SER A 34 -13.77 11.48 5.62
N ILE A 35 -13.35 10.30 5.19
CA ILE A 35 -12.78 10.06 3.85
C ILE A 35 -13.83 10.31 2.77
N GLU A 36 -15.07 9.87 2.94
CA GLU A 36 -16.14 10.16 1.98
C GLU A 36 -16.36 11.68 1.84
N ARG A 37 -16.44 12.40 2.95
CA ARG A 37 -16.65 13.86 2.96
C ARG A 37 -15.44 14.64 2.42
N VAL A 38 -14.24 14.25 2.84
CA VAL A 38 -12.99 15.01 2.65
C VAL A 38 -12.17 14.50 1.50
N CYS A 39 -12.38 13.30 0.95
CA CYS A 39 -11.74 12.84 -0.29
C CYS A 39 -12.78 12.63 -1.40
N GLY A 40 -13.97 12.13 -1.07
CA GLY A 40 -15.00 11.78 -2.05
C GLY A 40 -14.51 10.79 -3.11
N PRO A 41 -15.34 10.49 -4.13
CA PRO A 41 -14.89 9.70 -5.27
C PRO A 41 -13.70 10.39 -5.97
N PRO A 42 -12.62 9.68 -6.33
CA PRO A 42 -11.43 10.28 -6.96
C PRO A 42 -11.73 11.14 -8.20
N ASP A 43 -12.76 10.77 -8.98
CA ASP A 43 -13.21 11.50 -10.17
C ASP A 43 -13.80 12.89 -9.86
N ALA A 44 -14.21 13.15 -8.62
CA ALA A 44 -14.68 14.45 -8.18
C ALA A 44 -13.54 15.47 -8.02
N ARG A 45 -12.27 15.01 -7.98
CA ARG A 45 -11.11 15.82 -7.57
C ARG A 45 -9.93 15.85 -8.51
N ALA A 46 -9.81 14.90 -9.44
CA ALA A 46 -8.79 14.99 -10.47
C ALA A 46 -8.90 16.34 -11.17
N PRO A 47 -7.82 17.16 -11.25
CA PRO A 47 -7.88 18.41 -11.98
C PRO A 47 -8.29 18.09 -13.42
N ARG A 48 -9.51 18.53 -13.79
CA ARG A 48 -10.10 18.38 -15.12
C ARG A 48 -9.17 18.89 -16.23
N GLU A 49 -8.15 19.67 -15.90
CA GLU A 49 -7.21 20.26 -16.85
C GLU A 49 -6.05 19.32 -17.25
N ALA A 50 -5.55 18.47 -16.35
CA ALA A 50 -4.44 17.56 -16.67
C ALA A 50 -4.86 16.41 -17.63
N SER A 51 -6.14 16.07 -17.64
CA SER A 51 -6.73 15.06 -18.54
C SER A 51 -7.27 15.65 -19.85
N ARG A 52 -7.49 16.97 -19.94
CA ARG A 52 -7.94 17.64 -21.18
C ARG A 52 -6.84 17.86 -22.22
N GLY A 53 -5.57 17.89 -21.80
CA GLY A 53 -4.43 18.07 -22.72
C GLY A 53 -4.11 16.84 -23.58
N THR A 54 -4.60 15.65 -23.20
CA THR A 54 -4.38 14.40 -23.95
C THR A 54 -5.62 13.51 -23.89
N ARG A 55 -6.42 13.59 -24.96
CA ARG A 55 -7.62 12.79 -25.30
C ARG A 55 -8.95 13.31 -24.72
N GLY A 56 -9.90 13.45 -25.64
CA GLY A 56 -11.19 14.09 -25.45
C GLY A 56 -12.08 13.41 -24.41
N SER A 57 -13.04 14.21 -23.96
CA SER A 57 -14.16 13.85 -23.10
C SER A 57 -14.94 12.66 -23.66
N ASP A 58 -14.66 11.47 -23.15
CA ASP A 58 -15.55 10.33 -23.20
C ASP A 58 -15.45 9.62 -21.85
N SER A 59 -16.59 9.17 -21.33
CA SER A 59 -16.66 8.29 -20.17
C SER A 59 -15.59 7.21 -20.27
N ALA A 60 -14.77 7.09 -19.22
CA ALA A 60 -13.67 6.15 -19.25
C ALA A 60 -14.18 4.72 -19.06
N ALA A 61 -14.48 4.10 -20.19
CA ALA A 61 -14.71 2.66 -20.29
C ALA A 61 -13.49 1.89 -19.77
N VAL A 62 -13.74 0.77 -19.09
CA VAL A 62 -12.73 -0.19 -18.57
C VAL A 62 -11.63 -0.53 -19.59
N GLY A 63 -11.95 -0.54 -20.89
CA GLY A 63 -10.97 -0.86 -21.94
C GLY A 63 -9.97 0.26 -22.31
N ARG A 64 -10.23 1.53 -21.92
CA ARG A 64 -9.39 2.69 -22.33
C ARG A 64 -8.45 3.19 -21.25
N ARG A 65 -8.78 2.98 -19.97
CA ARG A 65 -7.83 3.08 -18.86
C ARG A 65 -7.39 1.66 -18.54
N ARG A 66 -6.13 1.29 -18.83
CA ARG A 66 -5.58 0.01 -18.36
C ARG A 66 -5.79 -0.06 -16.86
N GLU A 67 -6.65 -0.95 -16.40
CA GLU A 67 -6.88 -1.23 -15.00
C GLU A 67 -5.63 -1.87 -14.40
N GLU A 68 -4.66 -1.04 -14.10
CA GLU A 68 -3.85 -1.26 -12.92
C GLU A 68 -4.57 -0.44 -11.84
N TRP A 69 -5.13 -1.16 -10.87
CA TRP A 69 -5.87 -0.70 -9.68
C TRP A 69 -5.90 0.82 -9.56
N TRP A 70 -7.06 1.46 -9.63
CA TRP A 70 -7.19 2.93 -9.72
C TRP A 70 -6.36 3.73 -8.69
N TRP A 71 -6.01 3.14 -7.54
CA TRP A 71 -5.09 3.70 -6.55
C TRP A 71 -3.59 3.48 -6.85
N ARG A 72 -3.18 2.45 -7.61
CA ARG A 72 -1.79 2.18 -8.03
C ARG A 72 -1.28 3.17 -9.07
N GLY A 73 -2.15 4.05 -9.57
CA GLY A 73 -1.80 4.97 -10.64
C GLY A 73 -1.60 4.24 -11.97
N HIS A 74 -1.56 5.01 -13.06
CA HIS A 74 -1.05 4.47 -14.31
C HIS A 74 0.47 4.65 -14.32
N PRO A 75 1.28 3.59 -14.49
CA PRO A 75 2.68 3.78 -14.85
C PRO A 75 2.73 4.37 -16.26
N ARG A 76 2.62 5.70 -16.35
CA ARG A 76 3.14 6.40 -17.52
C ARG A 76 4.63 6.06 -17.54
N LYS A 77 5.14 5.65 -18.69
CA LYS A 77 6.52 5.21 -18.87
C LYS A 77 7.49 6.32 -18.45
N ALA A 78 7.76 6.48 -17.15
CA ALA A 78 9.04 6.97 -16.69
C ALA A 78 10.09 6.07 -17.34
N SER A 79 11.21 6.65 -17.77
CA SER A 79 12.17 5.91 -18.60
C SER A 79 12.56 4.59 -17.93
N ALA A 80 11.91 3.49 -18.34
CA ALA A 80 11.97 2.20 -17.65
C ALA A 80 13.40 1.62 -17.63
N ARG A 81 14.36 2.28 -18.29
CA ARG A 81 15.79 1.96 -18.24
C ARG A 81 16.43 2.28 -16.89
N ALA A 82 16.01 3.32 -16.17
CA ALA A 82 16.74 3.77 -14.99
C ALA A 82 16.63 2.83 -13.77
N LEU A 83 15.54 2.04 -13.69
CA LEU A 83 15.25 1.14 -12.57
C LEU A 83 15.51 -0.34 -12.87
N ARG A 84 16.11 -0.65 -14.03
CA ARG A 84 16.33 -2.04 -14.43
C ARG A 84 17.57 -2.63 -13.76
N GLY A 85 17.35 -3.71 -13.01
CA GLY A 85 18.38 -4.60 -12.46
C GLY A 85 18.66 -4.37 -10.98
N ARG A 86 18.79 -5.47 -10.23
CA ARG A 86 19.03 -5.48 -8.78
C ARG A 86 20.13 -4.55 -8.33
N ARG A 87 21.29 -4.57 -9.02
CA ARG A 87 22.44 -3.72 -8.67
C ARG A 87 22.11 -2.23 -8.73
N ARG A 88 21.39 -1.77 -9.76
CA ARG A 88 21.03 -0.36 -9.91
C ARG A 88 20.00 0.06 -8.86
N LEU A 89 19.03 -0.80 -8.55
CA LEU A 89 18.06 -0.53 -7.49
C LEU A 89 18.76 -0.37 -6.13
N ILE A 90 19.65 -1.31 -5.77
CA ILE A 90 20.40 -1.25 -4.51
C ILE A 90 21.31 -0.03 -4.47
N SER A 91 22.14 0.20 -5.49
CA SER A 91 23.08 1.33 -5.47
C SER A 91 22.36 2.68 -5.46
N GLY A 92 21.27 2.82 -6.21
CA GLY A 92 20.48 4.04 -6.23
C GLY A 92 19.76 4.28 -4.90
N CYS A 93 19.22 3.23 -4.26
CA CYS A 93 18.60 3.38 -2.95
C CYS A 93 19.64 3.73 -1.88
N SER A 94 20.83 3.11 -1.91
CA SER A 94 21.96 3.49 -1.06
C SER A 94 22.29 4.98 -1.23
N ASN A 95 22.46 5.47 -2.46
CA ASN A 95 22.70 6.89 -2.74
C ASN A 95 21.58 7.80 -2.22
N VAL A 96 20.30 7.40 -2.40
CA VAL A 96 19.14 8.12 -1.85
C VAL A 96 19.25 8.25 -0.34
N PHE A 97 19.47 7.13 0.38
CA PHE A 97 19.52 7.15 1.83
C PHE A 97 20.75 7.87 2.36
N GLN A 98 21.91 7.74 1.73
CA GLN A 98 23.11 8.52 2.05
C GLN A 98 22.87 10.04 1.89
N GLY A 99 22.14 10.44 0.85
CA GLY A 99 21.74 11.82 0.61
C GLY A 99 20.70 12.35 1.62
N MET A 100 19.95 11.47 2.28
CA MET A 100 19.02 11.83 3.37
C MET A 100 19.74 11.90 4.72
N SER A 101 20.50 10.86 5.06
CA SER A 101 21.26 10.74 6.30
C SER A 101 22.33 9.65 6.16
N PRO A 102 23.59 9.93 6.51
CA PRO A 102 24.64 8.90 6.52
C PRO A 102 24.29 7.67 7.37
N GLU A 103 23.50 7.86 8.43
CA GLU A 103 23.03 6.76 9.28
C GLU A 103 22.07 5.82 8.52
N LEU A 104 21.07 6.37 7.82
CA LEU A 104 20.13 5.58 7.01
C LEU A 104 20.85 4.88 5.86
N GLY A 105 21.79 5.58 5.21
CA GLY A 105 22.66 4.99 4.20
C GLY A 105 23.44 3.80 4.76
N GLY A 106 24.10 3.96 5.91
CA GLY A 106 24.83 2.89 6.58
C GLY A 106 23.96 1.70 6.99
N MET A 107 22.74 1.95 7.48
CA MET A 107 21.77 0.89 7.79
C MET A 107 21.38 0.11 6.53
N PHE A 108 21.13 0.81 5.43
CA PHE A 108 20.76 0.17 4.16
C PHE A 108 21.91 -0.65 3.55
N ASP A 109 23.12 -0.08 3.55
CA ASP A 109 24.32 -0.74 3.04
C ASP A 109 24.60 -2.04 3.82
N MET A 110 24.41 -2.01 5.15
CA MET A 110 24.50 -3.20 6.00
C MET A 110 23.54 -4.32 5.55
N LEU A 111 22.30 -4.01 5.16
CA LEU A 111 21.37 -5.03 4.64
C LEU A 111 21.91 -5.69 3.38
N GLY A 112 22.55 -4.90 2.50
CA GLY A 112 23.22 -5.40 1.31
C GLY A 112 24.39 -6.33 1.63
N GLU A 113 25.29 -5.90 2.52
CA GLU A 113 26.46 -6.67 2.96
C GLU A 113 26.09 -7.99 3.65
N ARG A 114 24.96 -8.00 4.37
CA ARG A 114 24.46 -9.16 5.11
C ARG A 114 23.58 -10.08 4.27
N ASN A 115 23.43 -9.82 2.97
CA ASN A 115 22.56 -10.56 2.06
C ASN A 115 21.08 -10.60 2.50
N SER A 116 20.62 -9.52 3.13
CA SER A 116 19.26 -9.41 3.69
C SER A 116 18.26 -8.76 2.72
N LEU A 117 18.51 -8.88 1.42
CA LEU A 117 17.70 -8.31 0.34
C LEU A 117 17.37 -9.39 -0.72
N ASP A 118 16.09 -9.74 -0.88
CA ASP A 118 15.56 -10.60 -1.96
C ASP A 118 14.59 -9.83 -2.86
N LEU A 119 15.13 -9.14 -3.86
CA LEU A 119 14.42 -8.11 -4.61
C LEU A 119 13.88 -8.56 -5.98
N GLU A 120 14.49 -9.57 -6.61
CA GLU A 120 14.18 -9.91 -8.02
C GLU A 120 12.97 -10.85 -8.13
N SER A 121 12.15 -10.61 -9.15
CA SER A 121 11.04 -11.51 -9.53
C SER A 121 11.58 -12.81 -10.14
N ARG A 122 11.03 -13.96 -9.74
CA ARG A 122 11.35 -15.29 -10.31
C ARG A 122 10.13 -16.22 -10.29
N LYS A 123 10.11 -17.20 -11.19
CA LYS A 123 9.02 -18.20 -11.27
C LYS A 123 8.85 -18.90 -9.91
N GLY A 124 7.63 -18.89 -9.39
CA GLY A 124 7.29 -19.51 -8.10
C GLY A 124 7.58 -18.67 -6.86
N LYS A 125 8.08 -17.42 -7.01
CA LYS A 125 8.18 -16.47 -5.89
C LYS A 125 6.80 -15.94 -5.52
N ALA A 126 6.52 -15.82 -4.23
CA ALA A 126 5.27 -15.23 -3.73
C ALA A 126 5.12 -13.77 -4.21
N PRO A 127 3.90 -13.30 -4.47
CA PRO A 127 3.65 -11.91 -4.87
C PRO A 127 3.86 -10.93 -3.70
N GLY A 128 3.92 -9.64 -4.00
CA GLY A 128 3.99 -8.57 -3.00
C GLY A 128 5.41 -8.15 -2.61
N GLY A 129 5.48 -7.39 -1.52
CA GLY A 129 6.68 -6.99 -0.78
C GLY A 129 6.40 -7.06 0.71
N TYR A 130 7.44 -7.26 1.50
CA TYR A 130 7.39 -7.14 2.96
C TYR A 130 8.79 -6.96 3.54
N GLN A 131 8.82 -6.46 4.78
CA GLN A 131 9.96 -6.48 5.66
C GLN A 131 9.71 -7.49 6.80
N ALA A 132 10.74 -8.27 7.14
CA ALA A 132 10.68 -9.19 8.27
C ALA A 132 11.93 -9.08 9.15
N ASN A 133 11.78 -9.26 10.47
CA ASN A 133 12.89 -9.20 11.42
C ASN A 133 13.49 -10.59 11.66
N LEU A 134 14.79 -10.74 11.42
CA LEU A 134 15.51 -11.97 11.75
C LEU A 134 15.94 -11.93 13.23
N GLU A 135 15.03 -12.28 14.15
CA GLU A 135 15.19 -12.04 15.60
C GLU A 135 16.52 -12.51 16.22
N LYS A 136 17.10 -13.60 15.72
CA LYS A 136 18.39 -14.09 16.20
C LYS A 136 19.55 -13.15 15.86
N THR A 137 19.58 -12.63 14.64
CA THR A 137 20.65 -11.73 14.17
C THR A 137 20.28 -10.26 14.39
N ARG A 138 19.00 -9.97 14.61
CA ARG A 138 18.40 -8.63 14.71
C ARG A 138 18.64 -7.77 13.45
N ILE A 139 18.77 -8.44 12.30
CA ILE A 139 18.96 -7.80 11.01
C ILE A 139 17.62 -7.87 10.25
N PRO A 140 17.07 -6.74 9.79
CA PRO A 140 15.90 -6.72 8.92
C PRO A 140 16.16 -7.44 7.60
N PHE A 141 15.12 -8.05 7.04
CA PHE A 141 15.14 -8.65 5.72
C PHE A 141 14.06 -8.01 4.83
N ILE A 142 14.43 -7.62 3.62
CA ILE A 142 13.50 -7.04 2.64
C ILE A 142 13.24 -8.05 1.52
N PHE A 143 11.96 -8.35 1.31
CA PHE A 143 11.45 -9.16 0.22
C PHE A 143 10.61 -8.30 -0.72
N MET A 144 10.82 -8.39 -2.03
CA MET A 144 9.93 -7.77 -3.01
C MET A 144 10.08 -8.41 -4.41
N ASN A 145 9.25 -7.96 -5.36
CA ASN A 145 9.23 -8.45 -6.73
C ASN A 145 9.51 -7.31 -7.73
N ALA A 146 10.77 -6.93 -7.89
CA ALA A 146 11.20 -5.86 -8.79
C ALA A 146 11.15 -6.30 -10.27
N ALA A 147 10.54 -5.44 -11.10
CA ALA A 147 10.43 -5.54 -12.56
C ALA A 147 10.90 -4.26 -13.29
N GLY A 148 11.42 -3.26 -12.55
CA GLY A 148 11.97 -2.02 -13.09
C GLY A 148 10.93 -0.91 -13.34
N THR A 149 9.84 -0.89 -12.56
CA THR A 149 8.82 0.17 -12.56
C THR A 149 9.00 1.13 -11.39
N HIS A 150 8.38 2.31 -11.45
CA HIS A 150 8.35 3.26 -10.33
C HIS A 150 7.77 2.62 -9.06
N ASP A 151 6.70 1.82 -9.18
CA ASP A 151 6.13 1.08 -8.06
C ASP A 151 7.15 0.19 -7.34
N ASN A 152 8.14 -0.34 -8.06
CA ASN A 152 9.20 -1.11 -7.42
C ASN A 152 10.17 -0.23 -6.62
N LEU A 153 10.43 1.00 -7.07
CA LEU A 153 11.17 1.97 -6.27
C LEU A 153 10.38 2.35 -5.01
N SER A 154 9.09 2.71 -5.16
CA SER A 154 8.20 3.01 -4.03
C SER A 154 8.13 1.83 -3.04
N THR A 155 7.96 0.59 -3.52
CA THR A 155 8.02 -0.61 -2.66
C THR A 155 9.37 -0.71 -1.94
N MET A 156 10.50 -0.52 -2.62
CA MET A 156 11.82 -0.61 -1.98
C MET A 156 11.99 0.44 -0.87
N LEU A 157 11.53 1.67 -1.10
CA LEU A 157 11.58 2.77 -0.13
C LEU A 157 10.64 2.49 1.07
N HIS A 158 9.46 1.94 0.79
CA HIS A 158 8.48 1.50 1.79
C HIS A 158 9.08 0.44 2.73
N GLU A 159 9.58 -0.67 2.18
CA GLU A 159 10.19 -1.74 2.99
C GLU A 159 11.46 -1.29 3.71
N ALA A 160 12.21 -0.34 3.13
CA ALA A 160 13.35 0.26 3.80
C ALA A 160 12.92 1.08 5.02
N GLY A 161 11.80 1.79 4.97
CA GLY A 161 11.24 2.49 6.14
C GLY A 161 10.94 1.54 7.30
N HIS A 162 10.30 0.39 7.04
CA HIS A 162 10.13 -0.66 8.05
C HIS A 162 11.47 -1.20 8.56
N ALA A 163 12.44 -1.42 7.66
CA ALA A 163 13.76 -1.92 8.04
C ALA A 163 14.51 -0.93 8.93
N PHE A 164 14.46 0.37 8.65
CA PHE A 164 15.08 1.39 9.48
C PHE A 164 14.44 1.47 10.85
N HIS A 165 13.10 1.44 10.92
CA HIS A 165 12.40 1.39 12.21
C HIS A 165 12.85 0.17 13.02
N SER A 166 12.95 -1.00 12.38
CA SER A 166 13.45 -2.23 13.00
C SER A 166 14.92 -2.14 13.44
N CYS A 167 15.78 -1.43 12.69
CA CYS A 167 17.15 -1.15 13.11
C CYS A 167 17.17 -0.30 14.39
N TYR A 168 16.34 0.75 14.48
CA TYR A 168 16.25 1.61 15.66
C TYR A 168 15.70 0.88 16.90
N SER A 169 14.79 -0.08 16.72
CA SER A 169 14.24 -0.89 17.82
C SER A 169 15.07 -2.13 18.16
N SER A 170 16.11 -2.46 17.37
CA SER A 170 16.88 -3.70 17.49
C SER A 170 17.61 -3.88 18.83
N ASN A 171 17.90 -2.79 19.54
CA ASN A 171 18.55 -2.83 20.85
C ASN A 171 17.61 -3.26 21.99
N LEU A 172 16.29 -3.17 21.80
CA LEU A 172 15.31 -3.56 22.80
C LEU A 172 15.44 -5.05 23.14
N GLU A 173 15.33 -5.36 24.43
CA GLU A 173 15.60 -6.71 24.94
C GLU A 173 14.48 -7.69 24.56
N LEU A 174 13.24 -7.28 24.79
CA LEU A 174 12.05 -8.08 24.53
C LEU A 174 11.70 -8.03 23.03
N ILE A 175 11.42 -9.19 22.44
CA ILE A 175 11.00 -9.29 21.03
C ILE A 175 9.68 -8.55 20.80
N GLY A 176 8.78 -8.56 21.79
CA GLY A 176 7.50 -7.84 21.73
C GLY A 176 7.68 -6.33 21.55
N ASP A 177 8.69 -5.74 22.18
CA ASP A 177 8.92 -4.29 22.13
C ASP A 177 9.55 -3.84 20.80
N ARG A 178 10.12 -4.77 20.02
CA ARG A 178 10.77 -4.45 18.74
C ARG A 178 9.77 -4.21 17.60
N ASN A 179 8.57 -4.77 17.73
CA ASN A 179 7.55 -4.74 16.70
C ASN A 179 6.43 -3.77 17.13
N PRO A 180 6.31 -2.61 16.48
CA PRO A 180 5.23 -1.69 16.79
C PRO A 180 3.88 -2.28 16.33
N PRO A 181 2.74 -1.76 16.82
CA PRO A 181 1.45 -2.00 16.17
C PRO A 181 1.53 -1.62 14.69
N ILE A 182 0.80 -2.34 13.85
CA ILE A 182 0.99 -2.34 12.39
C ILE A 182 0.72 -0.96 11.77
N GLU A 183 -0.20 -0.20 12.35
CA GLU A 183 -0.54 1.18 12.00
C GLU A 183 0.70 2.08 12.13
N PHE A 184 1.46 1.92 13.22
CA PHE A 184 2.70 2.67 13.43
C PHE A 184 3.86 2.15 12.57
N ALA A 185 3.85 0.87 12.18
CA ALA A 185 4.80 0.36 11.22
C ALA A 185 4.63 1.06 9.86
N GLU A 186 3.38 1.28 9.42
CA GLU A 186 3.06 1.97 8.16
C GLU A 186 3.43 3.46 8.17
N VAL A 187 3.37 4.12 9.34
CA VAL A 187 3.89 5.48 9.47
C VAL A 187 5.36 5.55 9.04
N ALA A 188 6.18 4.58 9.43
CA ALA A 188 7.59 4.56 9.06
C ALA A 188 7.82 4.28 7.56
N SER A 189 7.09 3.34 6.97
CA SER A 189 7.24 2.95 5.57
C SER A 189 6.70 4.02 4.61
N MET A 190 5.44 4.45 4.77
CA MET A 190 4.81 5.45 3.92
C MET A 190 5.47 6.83 4.05
N SER A 191 5.94 7.20 5.26
CA SER A 191 6.73 8.44 5.42
C SER A 191 8.06 8.36 4.69
N MET A 192 8.71 7.19 4.66
CA MET A 192 9.98 7.02 3.94
C MET A 192 9.81 7.20 2.43
N GLU A 193 8.70 6.75 1.85
CA GLU A 193 8.36 7.01 0.44
C GLU A 193 8.38 8.53 0.15
N LEU A 194 7.68 9.32 0.96
CA LEU A 194 7.59 10.78 0.83
C LEU A 194 8.92 11.49 1.14
N MET A 195 9.57 11.15 2.25
CA MET A 195 10.80 11.81 2.70
C MET A 195 11.97 11.58 1.75
N SER A 196 11.94 10.49 0.97
CA SER A 196 12.97 10.19 -0.03
C SER A 196 12.82 10.99 -1.33
N GLN A 197 11.66 11.59 -1.58
CA GLN A 197 11.35 12.32 -2.82
C GLN A 197 12.42 13.36 -3.23
N PRO A 198 13.02 14.17 -2.32
CA PRO A 198 14.08 15.11 -2.68
C PRO A 198 15.27 14.46 -3.41
N GLN A 199 15.55 13.18 -3.14
CA GLN A 199 16.68 12.44 -3.69
C GLN A 199 16.36 11.65 -4.97
N TRP A 200 15.12 11.67 -5.47
CA TRP A 200 14.70 10.87 -6.63
C TRP A 200 15.38 11.25 -7.95
N SER A 201 16.11 12.37 -8.01
CA SER A 201 17.00 12.69 -9.14
C SER A 201 18.10 11.65 -9.34
N GLU A 202 18.39 10.80 -8.35
CA GLU A 202 19.25 9.62 -8.50
C GLU A 202 18.72 8.62 -9.56
N PHE A 203 17.40 8.55 -9.73
CA PHE A 203 16.74 7.62 -10.64
C PHE A 203 16.18 8.31 -11.90
N TYR A 204 15.94 9.62 -11.85
CA TYR A 204 15.21 10.33 -12.89
C TYR A 204 15.91 11.64 -13.26
N GLY A 205 15.75 12.08 -14.51
CA GLY A 205 16.00 13.49 -14.83
C GLY A 205 14.96 14.39 -14.19
N ASP A 206 15.25 15.69 -14.03
CA ASP A 206 14.44 16.63 -13.24
C ASP A 206 12.93 16.63 -13.59
N GLU A 207 12.59 16.59 -14.89
CA GLU A 207 11.18 16.57 -15.32
C GLU A 207 10.48 15.27 -14.91
N ASP A 208 11.15 14.13 -15.10
CA ASP A 208 10.64 12.81 -14.72
C ASP A 208 10.54 12.69 -13.19
N ALA A 209 11.50 13.24 -12.43
CA ALA A 209 11.47 13.28 -10.98
C ALA A 209 10.29 14.10 -10.47
N ARG A 210 10.07 15.30 -11.03
CA ARG A 210 8.93 16.16 -10.67
C ARG A 210 7.59 15.46 -10.97
N ARG A 211 7.50 14.75 -12.11
CA ARG A 211 6.31 13.98 -12.46
C ARG A 211 6.07 12.84 -11.48
N ALA A 212 7.09 12.04 -11.17
CA ALA A 212 6.98 10.92 -10.23
C ALA A 212 6.49 11.39 -8.84
N LYS A 213 7.02 12.50 -8.33
CA LYS A 213 6.58 13.09 -7.05
C LYS A 213 5.10 13.48 -7.05
N LEU A 214 4.63 14.07 -8.15
CA LEU A 214 3.22 14.45 -8.28
C LEU A 214 2.33 13.20 -8.33
N GLU A 215 2.72 12.20 -9.13
CA GLU A 215 1.99 10.93 -9.24
C GLU A 215 1.90 10.21 -7.88
N ASP A 216 2.98 10.24 -7.09
CA ASP A 216 3.02 9.66 -5.74
C ASP A 216 2.07 10.38 -4.76
N LEU A 217 2.03 11.72 -4.80
CA LEU A 217 1.08 12.49 -3.99
C LEU A 217 -0.38 12.25 -4.41
N GLU A 218 -0.65 12.16 -5.72
CA GLU A 218 -1.98 11.81 -6.25
C GLU A 218 -2.40 10.39 -5.84
N LYS A 219 -1.45 9.45 -5.83
CA LYS A 219 -1.65 8.06 -5.40
C LYS A 219 -2.12 8.00 -3.95
N ILE A 220 -1.51 8.76 -3.03
CA ILE A 220 -1.90 8.81 -1.61
C ILE A 220 -3.35 9.30 -1.45
N VAL A 221 -3.72 10.39 -2.14
CA VAL A 221 -5.10 10.91 -2.07
C VAL A 221 -6.11 9.91 -2.65
N CYS A 222 -5.75 9.21 -3.74
CA CYS A 222 -6.59 8.18 -4.36
C CYS A 222 -6.65 6.87 -3.54
N PHE A 223 -5.67 6.62 -2.68
CA PHE A 223 -5.62 5.43 -1.84
C PHE A 223 -6.66 5.48 -0.71
N LEU A 224 -6.88 6.64 -0.09
CA LEU A 224 -7.79 6.75 1.07
C LEU A 224 -9.22 6.22 0.81
N PRO A 225 -9.91 6.56 -0.30
CA PRO A 225 -11.22 5.97 -0.60
C PRO A 225 -11.16 4.46 -0.86
N TRP A 226 -10.07 3.96 -1.45
CA TRP A 226 -9.88 2.53 -1.64
C TRP A 226 -9.66 1.81 -0.31
N MET A 227 -8.88 2.41 0.59
CA MET A 227 -8.71 1.93 1.95
C MET A 227 -10.06 1.80 2.65
N ALA A 228 -10.86 2.88 2.67
CA ALA A 228 -12.18 2.87 3.29
C ALA A 228 -13.11 1.82 2.68
N THR A 229 -13.00 1.56 1.38
CA THR A 229 -13.75 0.49 0.70
C THR A 229 -13.40 -0.88 1.25
N ILE A 230 -12.10 -1.18 1.40
CA ILE A 230 -11.63 -2.49 1.85
C ILE A 230 -11.94 -2.70 3.34
N ASP A 231 -11.67 -1.72 4.19
CA ASP A 231 -11.90 -1.83 5.63
C ASP A 231 -13.41 -1.91 5.96
N ALA A 232 -14.24 -1.05 5.35
CA ALA A 232 -15.70 -1.12 5.50
C ALA A 232 -16.28 -2.46 5.02
N PHE A 233 -15.71 -3.07 3.97
CA PHE A 233 -16.13 -4.39 3.51
C PHE A 233 -15.86 -5.47 4.55
N GLN A 234 -14.70 -5.43 5.21
CA GLN A 234 -14.37 -6.36 6.29
C GLN A 234 -15.32 -6.20 7.48
N HIS A 235 -15.58 -4.96 7.91
CA HIS A 235 -16.55 -4.71 8.97
C HIS A 235 -17.92 -5.31 8.66
N TRP A 236 -18.43 -5.14 7.43
CA TRP A 236 -19.70 -5.73 7.04
C TRP A 236 -19.65 -7.26 7.00
N VAL A 237 -18.61 -7.85 6.43
CA VAL A 237 -18.44 -9.32 6.34
C VAL A 237 -18.51 -9.95 7.74
N TYR A 238 -17.73 -9.41 8.68
CA TYR A 238 -17.63 -9.99 10.02
C TYR A 238 -18.79 -9.63 10.94
N ALA A 239 -19.52 -8.54 10.67
CA ALA A 239 -20.78 -8.24 11.35
C ALA A 239 -21.95 -9.11 10.85
N ASN A 240 -21.83 -9.75 9.68
CA ASN A 240 -22.89 -10.52 9.03
C ASN A 240 -22.41 -11.94 8.68
N PRO A 241 -22.05 -12.80 9.67
CA PRO A 241 -21.43 -14.11 9.41
C PRO A 241 -22.32 -15.09 8.61
N GLY A 242 -23.63 -14.82 8.50
CA GLY A 242 -24.59 -15.62 7.73
C GLY A 242 -24.72 -15.21 6.25
N HIS A 243 -23.93 -14.25 5.76
CA HIS A 243 -24.11 -13.67 4.44
C HIS A 243 -23.97 -14.70 3.29
N THR A 244 -24.67 -14.49 2.19
CA THR A 244 -24.51 -15.26 0.95
C THR A 244 -23.36 -14.74 0.08
N HIS A 245 -23.14 -15.32 -1.11
CA HIS A 245 -22.22 -14.75 -2.10
C HIS A 245 -22.83 -13.52 -2.76
N GLU A 246 -24.14 -13.55 -2.99
CA GLU A 246 -24.91 -12.48 -3.58
C GLU A 246 -24.89 -11.23 -2.70
N GLU A 247 -25.16 -11.38 -1.39
CA GLU A 247 -25.11 -10.27 -0.43
C GLU A 247 -23.71 -9.66 -0.32
N ARG A 248 -22.65 -10.49 -0.43
CA ARG A 248 -21.25 -10.02 -0.50
C ARG A 248 -21.01 -9.16 -1.73
N SER A 249 -21.49 -9.61 -2.90
CA SER A 249 -21.37 -8.83 -4.14
C SER A 249 -22.16 -7.53 -4.08
N GLU A 250 -23.39 -7.55 -3.54
CA GLU A 250 -24.23 -6.37 -3.36
C GLU A 250 -23.54 -5.34 -2.44
N GLN A 251 -23.04 -5.77 -1.29
CA GLN A 251 -22.31 -4.90 -0.38
C GLN A 251 -21.05 -4.32 -1.03
N TRP A 252 -20.29 -5.15 -1.74
CA TRP A 252 -19.10 -4.67 -2.45
C TRP A 252 -19.44 -3.58 -3.47
N LEU A 253 -20.50 -3.78 -4.26
CA LEU A 253 -20.97 -2.80 -5.23
C LEU A 253 -21.49 -1.51 -4.56
N GLU A 254 -22.12 -1.60 -3.40
CA GLU A 254 -22.54 -0.46 -2.57
C GLU A 254 -21.33 0.40 -2.17
N LEU A 255 -20.32 -0.24 -1.56
CA LEU A 255 -19.09 0.44 -1.13
C LEU A 255 -18.32 1.04 -2.30
N ARG A 256 -18.28 0.34 -3.44
CA ARG A 256 -17.68 0.86 -4.68
C ARG A 256 -18.44 2.05 -5.24
N ARG A 257 -19.74 2.20 -4.98
CA ARG A 257 -20.52 3.39 -5.36
C ARG A 257 -20.27 4.54 -4.39
N ARG A 258 -20.11 4.23 -3.11
CA ARG A 258 -19.84 5.18 -2.02
C ARG A 258 -18.47 5.85 -2.18
N PHE A 259 -17.41 5.05 -2.31
CA PHE A 259 -16.03 5.53 -2.29
C PHE A 259 -15.36 5.53 -3.68
N GLY A 260 -15.80 4.65 -4.58
CA GLY A 260 -15.11 4.40 -5.84
C GLY A 260 -15.40 5.44 -6.93
N PRO A 261 -14.51 5.53 -7.94
CA PRO A 261 -14.73 6.36 -9.11
C PRO A 261 -15.97 5.93 -9.92
N ARG A 262 -16.59 6.87 -10.63
CA ARG A 262 -17.70 6.65 -11.57
C ARG A 262 -17.15 6.11 -12.90
N THR A 263 -16.62 4.90 -12.83
CA THR A 263 -16.10 4.16 -13.99
C THR A 263 -17.23 3.47 -14.73
N ASP A 264 -17.17 3.46 -16.06
CA ASP A 264 -18.09 2.69 -16.90
C ASP A 264 -17.62 1.24 -16.99
N TRP A 265 -18.33 0.34 -16.30
CA TRP A 265 -18.09 -1.11 -16.22
C TRP A 265 -18.88 -1.93 -17.26
N SER A 266 -19.45 -1.27 -18.29
CA SER A 266 -20.21 -1.95 -19.33
C SER A 266 -19.39 -3.09 -19.97
N GLY A 267 -19.91 -4.31 -19.89
CA GLY A 267 -19.25 -5.53 -20.37
C GLY A 267 -18.30 -6.22 -19.36
N PHE A 268 -18.15 -5.67 -18.15
CA PHE A 268 -17.24 -6.18 -17.10
C PHE A 268 -17.91 -6.28 -15.72
N ASN A 269 -19.23 -6.49 -15.67
CA ASN A 269 -20.00 -6.51 -14.41
C ASN A 269 -19.51 -7.60 -13.43
N GLU A 270 -19.27 -8.82 -13.92
CA GLU A 270 -18.77 -9.93 -13.11
C GLU A 270 -17.39 -9.62 -12.49
N LEU A 271 -16.50 -8.98 -13.25
CA LEU A 271 -15.19 -8.54 -12.75
C LEU A 271 -15.36 -7.46 -11.68
N LYS A 272 -16.30 -6.53 -11.87
CA LYS A 272 -16.59 -5.49 -10.87
C LYS A 272 -17.02 -6.12 -9.54
N GLU A 273 -17.97 -7.04 -9.59
CA GLU A 273 -18.56 -7.75 -8.45
C GLU A 273 -17.53 -8.56 -7.66
N THR A 274 -16.58 -9.18 -8.36
CA THR A 274 -15.57 -10.07 -7.75
C THR A 274 -14.22 -9.41 -7.50
N SER A 275 -14.03 -8.15 -7.91
CA SER A 275 -12.71 -7.47 -7.87
C SER A 275 -12.06 -7.40 -6.49
N TRP A 276 -12.81 -7.46 -5.39
CA TRP A 276 -12.25 -7.53 -4.03
C TRP A 276 -11.40 -8.79 -3.79
N GLN A 277 -11.67 -9.89 -4.51
CA GLN A 277 -10.96 -11.17 -4.32
C GLN A 277 -9.47 -11.10 -4.69
N SER A 278 -9.09 -10.10 -5.47
CA SER A 278 -7.68 -9.80 -5.78
C SER A 278 -6.90 -9.22 -4.59
N GLN A 279 -7.59 -8.72 -3.57
CA GLN A 279 -6.98 -8.04 -2.43
C GLN A 279 -6.53 -9.09 -1.42
N LEU A 280 -5.24 -9.41 -1.46
CA LEU A 280 -4.62 -10.46 -0.65
C LEU A 280 -4.89 -10.31 0.86
N HIS A 281 -4.87 -9.07 1.37
CA HIS A 281 -5.02 -8.77 2.80
C HIS A 281 -6.35 -9.26 3.38
N LEU A 282 -7.44 -9.25 2.61
CA LEU A 282 -8.75 -9.76 3.04
C LEU A 282 -8.69 -11.23 3.45
N PHE A 283 -7.76 -12.00 2.89
CA PHE A 283 -7.65 -13.43 3.12
C PHE A 283 -6.51 -13.79 4.07
N GLN A 284 -5.39 -13.07 4.00
CA GLN A 284 -4.18 -13.42 4.74
C GLN A 284 -4.09 -12.72 6.09
N VAL A 285 -4.53 -11.46 6.16
CA VAL A 285 -4.34 -10.62 7.34
C VAL A 285 -5.58 -9.73 7.56
N PRO A 286 -6.73 -10.31 7.96
CA PRO A 286 -7.96 -9.54 8.14
C PRO A 286 -7.76 -8.31 9.03
N PHE A 287 -8.43 -7.22 8.67
CA PHE A 287 -8.35 -5.89 9.28
C PHE A 287 -6.97 -5.21 9.21
N TYR A 288 -6.05 -5.69 8.37
CA TYR A 288 -4.85 -4.94 7.96
C TYR A 288 -5.12 -4.26 6.61
N TYR A 289 -5.63 -3.03 6.67
CA TYR A 289 -5.78 -2.13 5.53
C TYR A 289 -6.10 -0.68 5.91
N ILE A 290 -6.57 -0.42 7.14
CA ILE A 290 -6.98 0.89 7.68
C ILE A 290 -5.79 1.82 8.01
N GLU A 291 -4.60 1.25 8.07
CA GLU A 291 -3.31 1.86 8.38
C GLU A 291 -2.88 2.96 7.39
#